data_AF-A0AAE6TAZ8-F1
#
_entry.id   AF-A0AAE6TAZ8-F1
#
_cell.length_a   1.000
_cell.length_b   1.000
_cell.length_c   1.000
_cell.angle_alpha   90.00
_cell.angle_beta   90.00
_cell.angle_gamma   90.00
#
_symmetry.space_group_name_H-M   'P 1'
#
loop_
_entity.id
_entity.type
_entity.pdbx_description
1 polymer ?
#
loop_
_entity_poly.entity_id
_entity_poly.type
_entity_poly.pdbx_seq_one_letter_code
_entity_poly.pdbx_strand_id
1 'polypeptide(L)'
;MPVVDLDSATGKKIQEERAAICGFMVVLVLNQMILMLEEDPAEKMDLQKRIKHFWEFIPMNALARCPEDFRCAVRQWKDTCEKKMEESGAVPGDLEMGAWEDVRLLMEKYMVQEAIQPVMGWMMKKAGISALEMEDGAGKKEMLKRLKGIKEKLESGEVVIPAEIMQKQEG
;
A
#
# COMPACT_ATOMS: atom_id res chain seq x y z
N MET A 1 -9.69 11.15 -21.40
CA MET A 1 -8.40 10.43 -21.32
C MET A 1 -8.09 9.85 -22.69
N PRO A 2 -6.88 10.02 -23.25
CA PRO A 2 -6.50 9.34 -24.49
C PRO A 2 -6.56 7.82 -24.26
N VAL A 3 -7.15 7.10 -25.22
CA VAL A 3 -7.23 5.64 -25.19
C VAL A 3 -5.82 5.11 -25.39
N VAL A 4 -5.17 4.70 -24.30
CA VAL A 4 -3.88 4.00 -24.37
C VAL A 4 -4.18 2.59 -24.86
N ASP A 5 -3.68 2.26 -26.05
CA ASP A 5 -3.70 0.89 -26.54
C ASP A 5 -2.84 0.02 -25.61
N LEU A 6 -3.52 -0.80 -24.81
CA LEU A 6 -2.91 -1.66 -23.80
C LEU A 6 -2.11 -2.82 -24.41
N ASP A 7 -2.34 -3.15 -25.69
CA ASP A 7 -1.62 -4.23 -26.39
C ASP A 7 -0.30 -3.74 -27.02
N SER A 8 -0.11 -2.43 -27.09
CA SER A 8 1.15 -1.81 -27.52
C SER A 8 2.28 -2.07 -26.50
N ALA A 9 3.54 -1.99 -26.94
CA ALA A 9 4.69 -2.12 -26.05
C ALA A 9 4.67 -1.10 -24.89
N THR A 10 4.18 0.11 -25.17
CA THR A 10 3.96 1.17 -24.18
C THR A 10 2.83 0.81 -23.21
N GLY A 11 1.73 0.24 -23.71
CA GLY A 11 0.61 -0.24 -22.91
C GLY A 11 1.01 -1.35 -21.93
N LYS A 12 1.76 -2.35 -22.41
CA LYS A 12 2.30 -3.44 -21.57
C LYS A 12 3.22 -2.92 -20.48
N LYS A 13 4.13 -1.99 -20.80
CA LYS A 13 5.01 -1.36 -19.81
C LYS A 13 4.21 -0.62 -18.73
N ILE A 14 3.16 0.12 -19.09
CA ILE A 14 2.30 0.80 -18.12
C ILE A 14 1.59 -0.22 -17.20
N GLN A 15 1.15 -1.36 -17.72
CA GLN A 15 0.54 -2.42 -16.91
C GLN A 15 1.52 -3.05 -15.92
N GLU A 16 2.76 -3.31 -16.34
CA GLU A 16 3.82 -3.82 -15.46
C GLU A 16 4.17 -2.80 -14.36
N GLU A 17 4.33 -1.53 -14.71
CA GLU A 17 4.61 -0.44 -13.76
C GLU A 17 3.44 -0.26 -12.78
N ARG A 18 2.19 -0.31 -13.26
CA ARG A 18 0.99 -0.31 -12.42
C ARG A 18 0.98 -1.50 -11.47
N ALA A 19 1.30 -2.70 -11.94
CA ALA A 19 1.32 -3.90 -11.10
C ALA A 19 2.37 -3.79 -9.98
N ALA A 20 3.54 -3.24 -10.28
CA ALA A 20 4.56 -2.97 -9.27
C ALA A 20 4.07 -1.97 -8.21
N ILE A 21 3.40 -0.88 -8.62
CA ILE A 21 2.83 0.10 -7.68
C ILE A 21 1.70 -0.54 -6.85
N CYS A 22 0.80 -1.32 -7.45
CA CYS A 22 -0.22 -2.05 -6.71
C CYS A 22 0.40 -3.01 -5.68
N GLY A 23 1.46 -3.73 -6.05
CA GLY A 23 2.21 -4.58 -5.12
C GLY A 23 2.79 -3.81 -3.93
N PHE A 24 3.41 -2.66 -4.19
CA PHE A 24 3.86 -1.74 -3.14
C PHE A 24 2.72 -1.30 -2.22
N MET A 25 1.59 -0.86 -2.78
CA MET A 25 0.44 -0.38 -2.00
C MET A 25 -0.16 -1.49 -1.12
N VAL A 26 -0.26 -2.73 -1.64
CA VAL A 26 -0.75 -3.86 -0.85
C VAL A 26 0.15 -4.15 0.34
N VAL A 27 1.47 -4.20 0.14
CA VAL A 27 2.41 -4.45 1.24
C VAL A 27 2.37 -3.32 2.27
N LEU A 28 2.24 -2.07 1.82
CA LEU A 28 2.09 -0.93 2.70
C LEU A 28 0.82 -1.03 3.57
N VAL A 29 -0.32 -1.40 2.98
CA VAL A 29 -1.58 -1.60 3.73
C VAL A 29 -1.48 -2.79 4.68
N LEU A 30 -0.85 -3.89 4.25
CA LEU A 30 -0.60 -5.05 5.12
C LEU A 30 0.21 -4.66 6.36
N ASN A 31 1.25 -3.85 6.20
CA ASN A 31 2.02 -3.34 7.34
C ASN A 31 1.14 -2.54 8.31
N GLN A 32 0.28 -1.67 7.79
CA GLN A 32 -0.66 -0.89 8.60
C GLN A 32 -1.67 -1.78 9.34
N MET A 33 -2.24 -2.77 8.66
CA MET A 33 -3.21 -3.70 9.27
C MET A 33 -2.55 -4.55 10.37
N ILE A 34 -1.35 -5.08 10.10
CA ILE A 34 -0.56 -5.85 11.07
C ILE A 34 -0.31 -5.00 12.32
N LEU A 35 0.16 -3.77 12.14
CA LEU A 35 0.39 -2.83 13.25
C LEU A 35 -0.87 -2.59 14.07
N MET A 36 -1.99 -2.24 13.42
CA MET A 36 -3.26 -2.01 14.13
C MET A 36 -3.75 -3.25 14.90
N LEU A 37 -3.40 -4.45 14.44
CA LEU A 37 -3.69 -5.71 15.12
C LEU A 37 -2.61 -6.13 16.13
N GLU A 38 -1.46 -5.49 16.18
CA GLU A 38 -0.46 -5.72 17.24
C GLU A 38 -0.73 -4.79 18.43
N GLU A 39 -1.20 -3.58 18.15
CA GLU A 39 -1.53 -2.58 19.15
C GLU A 39 -2.76 -2.99 20.00
N ASP A 40 -2.74 -2.63 21.29
CA ASP A 40 -3.85 -2.84 22.21
C ASP A 40 -4.98 -1.85 21.90
N PRO A 41 -6.23 -2.29 21.66
CA PRO A 41 -7.36 -1.37 21.48
C PRO A 41 -7.59 -0.40 22.66
N ALA A 42 -7.07 -0.71 23.87
CA ALA A 42 -7.08 0.21 25.01
C ALA A 42 -6.04 1.34 24.87
N GLU A 43 -4.95 1.11 24.14
CA GLU A 43 -4.02 2.16 23.76
C GLU A 43 -4.58 2.89 22.53
N LYS A 44 -5.21 4.05 22.76
CA LYS A 44 -5.52 4.96 21.66
C LYS A 44 -4.20 5.37 20.99
N MET A 45 -3.88 4.74 19.86
CA MET A 45 -2.73 5.13 19.05
C MET A 45 -2.97 6.57 18.59
N ASP A 46 -2.21 7.51 19.16
CA ASP A 46 -2.27 8.92 18.79
C ASP A 46 -1.88 9.09 17.31
N LEU A 47 -2.43 10.11 16.66
CA LEU A 47 -2.25 10.37 15.23
C LEU A 47 -0.77 10.45 14.85
N GLN A 48 0.06 10.98 15.75
CA GLN A 48 1.49 11.15 15.54
C GLN A 48 2.22 9.80 15.47
N LYS A 49 1.92 8.88 16.39
CA LYS A 49 2.41 7.49 16.34
C LYS A 49 1.95 6.78 15.08
N ARG A 50 0.68 6.93 14.67
CA ARG A 50 0.18 6.28 13.44
C ARG A 50 0.95 6.72 12.22
N ILE A 51 1.18 8.01 12.08
CA ILE A 51 1.85 8.58 10.91
C ILE A 51 3.34 8.27 10.93
N LYS A 52 3.99 8.34 12.10
CA LYS A 52 5.38 7.90 12.25
C LYS A 52 5.55 6.44 11.81
N HIS A 53 4.67 5.57 12.29
CA HIS A 53 4.68 4.17 11.88
C HIS A 53 4.40 4.01 10.38
N PHE A 54 3.47 4.76 9.80
CA PHE A 54 3.21 4.69 8.37
C PHE A 54 4.48 4.92 7.53
N TRP A 55 5.36 5.84 7.93
CA TRP A 55 6.63 6.09 7.26
C TRP A 55 7.70 5.05 7.55
N GLU A 56 7.82 4.61 8.82
CA GLU A 56 8.76 3.56 9.22
C GLU A 56 8.47 2.23 8.49
N PHE A 57 7.20 1.98 8.18
CA PHE A 57 6.74 0.78 7.49
C PHE A 57 6.62 0.93 5.97
N ILE A 58 7.17 1.97 5.36
CA ILE A 58 7.27 2.04 3.89
C ILE A 58 8.07 0.81 3.40
N PRO A 59 7.48 -0.08 2.57
CA PRO A 59 8.13 -1.33 2.18
C PRO A 59 9.17 -1.06 1.09
N MET A 60 10.38 -0.65 1.51
CA MET A 60 11.47 -0.24 0.60
C MET A 60 11.83 -1.30 -0.45
N ASN A 61 11.71 -2.59 -0.11
CA ASN A 61 11.94 -3.69 -1.05
C ASN A 61 10.88 -3.74 -2.15
N ALA A 62 9.61 -3.52 -1.82
CA ALA A 62 8.53 -3.43 -2.80
C ALA A 62 8.67 -2.13 -3.62
N LEU A 63 9.00 -1.02 -2.96
CA LEU A 63 9.25 0.26 -3.61
C LEU A 63 10.37 0.15 -4.66
N ALA A 64 11.43 -0.62 -4.41
CA ALA A 64 12.52 -0.79 -5.36
C ALA A 64 12.09 -1.33 -6.73
N ARG A 65 10.95 -2.05 -6.80
CA ARG A 65 10.36 -2.62 -8.02
C ARG A 65 9.45 -1.63 -8.77
N CYS A 66 9.06 -0.51 -8.15
CA CYS A 66 8.22 0.51 -8.76
C CYS A 66 8.97 1.34 -9.83
N PRO A 67 8.24 2.02 -10.74
CA PRO A 67 8.85 2.96 -11.69
C PRO A 67 9.60 4.08 -10.98
N GLU A 68 10.62 4.62 -11.65
CA GLU A 68 11.57 5.56 -11.05
C GLU A 68 10.93 6.83 -10.51
N ASP A 69 10.00 7.42 -11.26
CA ASP A 69 9.27 8.61 -10.84
C ASP A 69 8.50 8.38 -9.54
N PHE A 70 7.80 7.25 -9.42
CA PHE A 70 7.10 6.83 -8.21
C PHE A 70 8.05 6.60 -7.03
N ARG A 71 9.18 5.93 -7.27
CA ARG A 71 10.20 5.72 -6.23
C ARG A 71 10.76 7.03 -5.70
N CYS A 72 11.06 7.96 -6.60
CA CYS A 72 11.57 9.28 -6.24
C CYS A 72 10.53 10.07 -5.44
N ALA A 73 9.27 10.09 -5.88
CA ALA A 73 8.20 10.77 -5.17
C ALA A 73 7.98 10.22 -3.75
N VAL A 74 7.92 8.89 -3.58
CA VAL A 74 7.75 8.27 -2.25
C VAL A 74 8.93 8.56 -1.33
N ARG A 75 10.18 8.54 -1.85
CA ARG A 75 11.37 8.88 -1.06
C ARG A 75 11.38 10.35 -0.65
N GLN A 76 11.11 11.26 -1.58
CA GLN A 76 11.05 12.69 -1.29
C GLN A 76 9.96 13.01 -0.27
N TRP A 77 8.81 12.35 -0.38
CA TRP A 77 7.76 12.43 0.61
C TRP A 77 8.25 11.97 1.98
N LYS A 78 8.83 10.76 2.08
CA LYS A 78 9.42 10.22 3.33
C LYS A 78 10.47 11.16 3.94
N ASP A 79 11.40 11.66 3.14
CA ASP A 79 12.48 12.53 3.61
C ASP A 79 11.92 13.87 4.12
N THR A 80 10.92 14.42 3.43
CA THR A 80 10.22 15.65 3.85
C THR A 80 9.49 15.46 5.17
N CYS A 81 8.83 14.31 5.33
CA CYS A 81 8.16 13.91 6.56
C CYS A 81 9.14 13.81 7.74
N GLU A 82 10.25 13.09 7.57
CA GLU A 82 11.29 12.90 8.60
C GLU A 82 11.92 14.24 9.00
N LYS A 83 12.28 15.08 8.02
CA LYS A 83 12.85 16.40 8.28
C LYS A 83 11.90 17.30 9.07
N LYS A 84 10.63 17.39 8.66
CA LYS A 84 9.65 18.22 9.37
C LYS A 84 9.37 17.70 10.79
N MET A 85 9.41 16.39 11.00
CA MET A 85 9.29 15.79 12.33
C MET A 85 10.49 16.15 13.22
N GLU A 86 11.71 16.09 12.67
CA GLU A 86 12.94 16.50 13.37
C GLU A 86 12.91 17.99 13.75
N GLU A 87 12.42 18.85 12.85
CA GLU A 87 12.35 20.31 13.07
C GLU A 87 11.25 20.73 14.05
N SER A 88 10.07 20.10 14.00
CA SER A 88 8.88 20.57 14.73
C SER A 88 8.49 19.70 15.94
N GLY A 89 9.05 18.50 16.07
CA GLY A 89 8.64 17.52 17.09
C GLY A 89 7.21 16.99 16.91
N ALA A 90 6.52 17.41 15.84
CA ALA A 90 5.16 17.03 15.51
C ALA A 90 5.12 16.43 14.10
N VAL A 91 4.09 15.62 13.84
CA VAL A 91 3.79 15.24 12.47
C VAL A 91 3.07 16.43 11.80
N PRO A 92 3.55 16.93 10.67
CA PRO A 92 2.88 18.01 9.96
C PRO A 92 1.47 17.60 9.52
N GLY A 93 0.46 18.38 9.94
CA GLY A 93 -0.94 18.12 9.58
C GLY A 93 -1.19 18.18 8.07
N ASP A 94 -0.39 18.94 7.35
CA ASP A 94 -0.44 19.10 5.88
C ASP A 94 0.14 17.90 5.10
N LEU A 95 0.69 16.88 5.78
CA LEU A 95 1.19 15.66 5.15
C LEU A 95 0.08 14.68 4.73
N GLU A 96 -1.16 14.88 5.19
CA GLU A 96 -2.30 14.12 4.67
C GLU A 96 -2.67 14.55 3.24
N MET A 97 -2.28 15.74 2.76
CA MET A 97 -2.73 16.24 1.45
C MET A 97 -1.65 16.81 0.52
N GLY A 98 -0.61 17.48 1.02
CA GLY A 98 0.32 18.21 0.15
C GLY A 98 1.47 17.37 -0.41
N ALA A 99 2.18 16.63 0.44
CA ALA A 99 3.37 15.87 0.02
C ALA A 99 3.02 14.47 -0.50
N TRP A 100 1.78 14.02 -0.27
CA TRP A 100 1.19 12.86 -0.93
C TRP A 100 0.68 13.19 -2.34
N GLU A 101 0.55 14.47 -2.70
CA GLU A 101 -0.05 14.89 -3.97
C GLU A 101 0.71 14.35 -5.19
N ASP A 102 2.05 14.39 -5.17
CA ASP A 102 2.85 13.83 -6.27
C ASP A 102 2.68 12.30 -6.38
N VAL A 103 2.63 11.60 -5.24
CA VAL A 103 2.33 10.17 -5.20
C VAL A 103 0.92 9.89 -5.73
N ARG A 104 -0.06 10.72 -5.33
CA ARG A 104 -1.47 10.65 -5.75
C ARG A 104 -1.62 10.84 -7.26
N LEU A 105 -0.96 11.85 -7.82
CA LEU A 105 -0.95 12.14 -9.26
C LEU A 105 -0.29 10.99 -10.05
N LEU A 106 0.78 10.40 -9.51
CA LEU A 106 1.38 9.22 -10.13
C LEU A 106 0.46 7.99 -10.03
N MET A 107 -0.25 7.80 -8.92
CA MET A 107 -1.28 6.75 -8.82
C MET A 107 -2.40 6.94 -9.85
N GLU A 108 -2.78 8.17 -10.19
CA GLU A 108 -3.72 8.47 -11.27
C GLU A 108 -3.12 8.17 -12.65
N LYS A 109 -1.90 8.66 -12.92
CA LYS A 109 -1.14 8.39 -14.16
C LYS A 109 -1.05 6.90 -14.45
N TYR A 110 -0.80 6.09 -13.42
CA TYR A 110 -0.67 4.65 -13.52
C TYR A 110 -1.99 3.89 -13.35
N MET A 111 -3.14 4.58 -13.26
CA MET A 111 -4.47 3.98 -13.07
C MET A 111 -4.55 3.04 -11.87
N VAL A 112 -3.78 3.32 -10.82
CA VAL A 112 -3.72 2.52 -9.59
C VAL A 112 -5.02 2.64 -8.82
N GLN A 113 -5.66 3.81 -8.82
CA GLN A 113 -6.94 4.02 -8.12
C GLN A 113 -8.05 3.06 -8.61
N GLU A 114 -8.09 2.76 -9.91
CA GLU A 114 -9.07 1.83 -10.47
C GLU A 114 -8.74 0.37 -10.13
N ALA A 115 -7.45 0.04 -10.00
CA ALA A 115 -6.98 -1.32 -9.75
C ALA A 115 -6.91 -1.69 -8.26
N ILE A 116 -6.73 -0.71 -7.36
CA ILE A 116 -6.38 -0.99 -5.96
C ILE A 116 -7.52 -1.68 -5.20
N GLN A 117 -8.78 -1.30 -5.43
CA GLN A 117 -9.93 -1.90 -4.74
C GLN A 117 -10.08 -3.41 -5.07
N PRO A 118 -10.12 -3.83 -6.35
CA PRO A 118 -10.09 -5.25 -6.71
C PRO A 118 -8.89 -6.01 -6.14
N VAL A 119 -7.70 -5.40 -6.20
CA VAL A 119 -6.46 -5.99 -5.67
C VAL A 119 -6.54 -6.21 -4.16
N MET A 120 -7.06 -5.24 -3.42
CA MET A 120 -7.29 -5.35 -1.98
C MET A 120 -8.31 -6.44 -1.66
N GLY A 121 -9.40 -6.52 -2.41
CA GLY A 121 -10.40 -7.60 -2.26
C GLY A 121 -9.80 -8.99 -2.50
N TRP A 122 -8.98 -9.14 -3.55
CA TRP A 122 -8.25 -10.38 -3.81
C TRP A 122 -7.27 -10.73 -2.68
N MET A 123 -6.52 -9.75 -2.17
CA MET A 123 -5.57 -9.95 -1.09
C MET A 123 -6.27 -10.44 0.19
N MET A 124 -7.38 -9.80 0.59
CA MET A 124 -8.14 -10.19 1.77
C MET A 124 -8.67 -11.62 1.66
N LYS A 125 -9.19 -11.98 0.47
CA LYS A 125 -9.62 -13.36 0.18
C LYS A 125 -8.46 -14.35 0.22
N LYS A 126 -7.29 -13.97 -0.32
CA LYS A 126 -6.08 -14.80 -0.33
C LYS A 126 -5.52 -15.03 1.08
N ALA A 127 -5.62 -14.02 1.94
CA ALA A 127 -5.27 -14.11 3.35
C ALA A 127 -6.30 -14.93 4.16
N GLY A 128 -7.44 -15.29 3.59
CA GLY A 128 -8.51 -16.00 4.30
C GLY A 128 -9.10 -15.16 5.43
N ILE A 129 -9.17 -13.84 5.25
CA ILE A 129 -9.72 -12.91 6.24
C ILE A 129 -11.16 -12.61 5.85
N SER A 130 -12.09 -12.93 6.75
CA SER A 130 -13.48 -12.50 6.59
C SER A 130 -13.72 -11.22 7.40
N ALA A 131 -14.66 -10.38 6.95
CA ALA A 131 -15.05 -9.15 7.66
C ALA A 131 -15.61 -9.41 9.07
N LEU A 132 -15.94 -10.66 9.41
CA LEU A 132 -16.60 -11.08 10.65
C LEU A 132 -15.62 -11.51 11.75
N GLU A 133 -14.31 -11.63 11.48
CA GLU A 133 -13.31 -12.15 12.43
C GLU A 133 -12.75 -11.08 13.40
N MET A 134 -13.31 -9.86 13.44
CA MET A 134 -12.72 -8.71 14.17
C MET A 134 -13.12 -8.58 15.65
N GLU A 135 -13.92 -9.48 16.22
CA GLU A 135 -14.56 -9.25 17.53
C GLU A 135 -14.03 -10.10 18.71
N ASP A 136 -13.12 -11.07 18.51
CA ASP A 136 -12.51 -11.83 19.63
C ASP A 136 -10.97 -11.92 19.60
N GLY A 137 -10.36 -12.07 20.78
CA GLY A 137 -8.91 -12.08 20.96
C GLY A 137 -8.17 -13.30 20.39
N ALA A 138 -8.86 -14.40 20.10
CA ALA A 138 -8.31 -15.57 19.41
C ALA A 138 -8.30 -15.35 17.89
N GLY A 139 -9.35 -14.74 17.35
CA GLY A 139 -9.47 -14.28 15.97
C GLY A 139 -8.41 -13.25 15.60
N LYS A 140 -8.10 -12.31 16.51
CA LYS A 140 -7.01 -11.33 16.33
C LYS A 140 -5.65 -11.98 16.09
N LYS A 141 -5.25 -12.97 16.90
CA LYS A 141 -3.95 -13.67 16.75
C LYS A 141 -3.86 -14.46 15.44
N GLU A 142 -4.93 -15.17 15.10
CA GLU A 142 -4.98 -15.96 13.86
C GLU A 142 -4.99 -15.05 12.63
N MET A 143 -5.74 -13.94 12.66
CA MET A 143 -5.72 -12.91 11.60
C MET A 143 -4.33 -12.31 11.43
N LEU A 144 -3.66 -11.94 12.53
CA LEU A 144 -2.29 -11.42 12.49
C LEU A 144 -1.31 -12.41 11.83
N LYS A 145 -1.42 -13.69 12.19
CA LYS A 145 -0.61 -14.76 11.58
C LYS A 145 -0.85 -14.88 10.07
N ARG A 146 -2.11 -14.83 9.63
CA ARG A 146 -2.47 -14.88 8.21
C ARG A 146 -1.96 -13.66 7.43
N LEU A 147 -2.10 -12.47 8.00
CA LEU A 147 -1.60 -11.22 7.41
C LEU A 147 -0.08 -11.21 7.25
N LYS A 148 0.66 -11.61 8.29
CA LYS A 148 2.12 -11.76 8.21
C LYS A 148 2.53 -12.78 7.16
N GLY A 149 1.84 -13.93 7.12
CA GLY A 149 2.10 -14.98 6.14
C GLY A 149 1.88 -14.53 4.69
N ILE A 150 0.79 -13.80 4.40
CA ILE A 150 0.57 -13.29 3.02
C ILE A 150 1.57 -12.19 2.66
N LYS A 151 1.94 -11.32 3.60
CA LYS A 151 2.96 -10.28 3.40
C LYS A 151 4.30 -10.92 3.00
N GLU A 152 4.78 -11.89 3.77
CA GLU A 152 6.04 -12.59 3.49
C GLU A 152 6.03 -13.24 2.10
N LYS A 153 4.93 -13.88 1.71
CA LYS A 153 4.77 -14.51 0.39
C LYS A 153 4.74 -13.50 -0.76
N LEU A 154 4.17 -12.33 -0.55
CA LEU A 154 4.17 -11.25 -1.55
C LEU A 154 5.58 -10.65 -1.70
N GLU A 155 6.28 -10.44 -0.59
CA GLU A 155 7.64 -9.88 -0.59
C GLU A 155 8.65 -10.85 -1.23
N SER A 156 8.54 -12.15 -0.93
CA SER A 156 9.39 -13.20 -1.52
C SER A 156 9.08 -13.48 -2.99
N GLY A 157 7.90 -13.07 -3.48
CA GLY A 157 7.43 -13.36 -4.83
C GLY A 157 6.81 -14.76 -4.98
N GLU A 158 6.64 -15.53 -3.90
CA GLU A 158 5.89 -16.80 -3.91
C GLU A 158 4.43 -16.56 -4.35
N VAL A 159 3.88 -15.41 -3.94
CA VAL A 159 2.56 -14.95 -4.37
C VAL A 159 2.73 -13.69 -5.20
N VAL A 160 2.15 -13.71 -6.40
CA VAL A 160 2.10 -12.56 -7.30
C VAL A 160 0.63 -12.20 -7.50
N ILE A 161 0.34 -10.88 -7.51
CA ILE A 161 -1.01 -10.39 -7.77
C ILE A 161 -1.34 -10.67 -9.25
N PRO A 162 -2.41 -11.43 -9.57
CA PRO A 162 -2.75 -11.73 -10.95
C PRO A 162 -3.11 -10.46 -11.72
N ALA A 163 -2.65 -10.36 -12.97
CA ALA A 163 -2.88 -9.18 -13.80
C ALA A 163 -4.37 -8.94 -14.10
N GLU A 164 -5.16 -10.02 -14.15
CA GLU A 164 -6.60 -10.01 -14.42
C GLU A 164 -7.38 -9.29 -13.31
N ILE A 165 -6.87 -9.31 -12.07
CA ILE A 165 -7.47 -8.58 -10.95
C ILE A 165 -7.32 -7.07 -11.13
N MET A 166 -6.29 -6.62 -11.84
CA MET A 166 -5.99 -5.21 -12.06
C MET A 166 -6.67 -4.65 -13.33
N GLN A 167 -7.36 -5.49 -14.09
CA GLN A 167 -8.13 -5.06 -15.25
C GLN A 167 -9.51 -4.60 -14.80
N LYS A 168 -10.02 -3.53 -15.40
CA LYS A 168 -11.41 -3.11 -15.22
C LYS A 168 -12.29 -4.31 -15.55
N GLN A 169 -13.19 -4.69 -14.64
CA GLN A 169 -14.34 -5.49 -15.05
C GLN A 169 -15.14 -4.61 -15.99
N GLU A 170 -15.06 -4.89 -17.30
CA GLU A 170 -16.04 -4.38 -18.25
C GLU A 170 -17.39 -4.99 -17.85
N GLY A 171 -18.23 -4.16 -17.26
CA GLY A 171 -19.63 -4.44 -16.95
C GLY A 171 -20.49 -3.37 -17.59
#